data_AF-A0A6B3EB24-F1
#
_entry.id   AF-A0A6B3EB24-F1
#
_cell.length_a   1.000
_cell.length_b   1.000
_cell.length_c   1.000
_cell.angle_alpha   90.00
_cell.angle_beta   90.00
_cell.angle_gamma   90.00
#
_symmetry.space_group_name_H-M   'P 1'
#
loop_
_entity.id
_entity.type
_entity.pdbx_description
1 polymer ?
#
loop_
_entity_poly.entity_id
_entity_poly.type
_entity_poly.pdbx_seq_one_letter_code
_entity_poly.pdbx_strand_id
1 'polypeptide(L)' 'QVKPFEIGETTDENGVKRKVSGAEKLRSKLSKGYYGDGTQIPKPTEEEYKEITSGHGHH' A
#
# COMPACT_ATOMS: atom_id res chain seq x y z
N GLN A 1 1.65 2.62 -6.59
CA GLN A 1 1.87 2.56 -5.13
C GLN A 1 1.59 1.15 -4.65
N VAL A 2 2.33 0.68 -3.65
CA VAL A 2 2.15 -0.66 -3.09
C VAL A 2 0.88 -0.64 -2.24
N LYS A 3 0.04 -1.68 -2.34
CA LYS A 3 -1.20 -1.76 -1.55
C LYS A 3 -0.98 -2.60 -0.29
N PRO A 4 -1.61 -2.26 0.85
CA PRO A 4 -1.61 -3.10 2.03
C PRO A 4 -2.13 -4.50 1.74
N PHE A 5 -1.58 -5.49 2.43
CA PHE A 5 -2.05 -6.87 2.43
C PHE A 5 -3.35 -6.99 3.22
N GLU A 6 -4.43 -7.32 2.51
CA GLU A 6 -5.72 -7.64 3.10
C GLU A 6 -5.92 -9.15 3.21
N ILE A 7 -6.53 -9.57 4.30
CA ILE A 7 -6.92 -10.98 4.49
C ILE A 7 -8.17 -11.20 3.65
N GLY A 8 -8.05 -12.05 2.62
CA GLY A 8 -9.17 -12.41 1.75
C GLY A 8 -10.25 -13.19 2.49
N GLU A 9 -11.31 -13.56 1.77
CA GLU A 9 -12.46 -14.24 2.34
C GLU A 9 -12.05 -15.50 3.13
N THR A 10 -12.74 -15.69 4.25
CA THR A 10 -12.46 -16.80 5.18
C THR A 10 -13.43 -17.95 5.01
N THR A 11 -14.34 -17.83 4.05
CA THR A 11 -15.40 -18.78 3.76
C THR A 11 -15.33 -19.09 2.26
N ASP A 12 -15.46 -20.37 1.90
CA ASP A 12 -15.54 -20.79 0.50
C ASP A 12 -16.98 -20.75 -0.05
N GLU A 13 -17.14 -21.15 -1.30
CA GLU A 13 -18.43 -21.19 -2.02
C GLU A 13 -19.48 -22.10 -1.33
N ASN A 14 -19.03 -23.07 -0.54
CA ASN A 14 -19.90 -24.02 0.18
C ASN A 14 -20.17 -23.59 1.63
N GLY A 15 -19.70 -22.41 2.05
CA GLY A 15 -19.88 -21.92 3.42
C GLY A 15 -18.85 -22.46 4.42
N VAL A 16 -17.83 -23.20 3.98
CA VAL A 16 -16.83 -23.79 4.87
C VAL A 16 -15.81 -22.73 5.29
N LYS A 17 -15.63 -22.56 6.61
CA LYS A 17 -14.74 -21.56 7.19
C LYS A 17 -13.30 -22.08 7.33
N ARG A 18 -12.33 -21.36 6.78
CA ARG A 18 -10.90 -21.57 7.05
C ARG A 18 -10.44 -20.77 8.28
N LYS A 19 -9.47 -21.30 9.01
CA LYS A 19 -8.82 -20.56 10.10
C LYS A 19 -7.74 -19.63 9.55
N VAL A 20 -7.87 -18.34 9.84
CA VAL A 20 -6.80 -17.36 9.58
C VAL A 20 -5.71 -17.53 10.65
N SER A 21 -4.49 -17.82 10.20
CA SER A 21 -3.35 -18.03 11.11
C SER A 21 -2.95 -16.74 11.84
N GLY A 22 -2.29 -16.87 13.00
CA GLY A 22 -1.74 -15.71 13.71
C GLY A 22 -0.70 -14.94 12.89
N ALA A 23 0.12 -15.65 12.12
CA ALA A 23 1.10 -15.05 11.22
C ALA A 23 0.46 -14.23 10.10
N GLU A 24 -0.65 -14.70 9.52
CA GLU A 24 -1.40 -13.98 8.48
C GLU A 24 -2.01 -12.68 9.02
N LYS A 25 -2.53 -12.71 10.27
CA LYS A 25 -3.00 -11.52 10.98
C LYS A 25 -1.87 -10.52 11.25
N LEU A 26 -0.73 -11.01 11.72
CA LEU A 26 0.45 -10.16 11.97
C LEU A 26 0.95 -9.50 10.67
N ARG A 27 1.06 -10.28 9.59
CA ARG A 27 1.45 -9.78 8.27
C ARG A 27 0.51 -8.67 7.78
N SER A 28 -0.81 -8.86 7.90
CA SER A 28 -1.78 -7.84 7.50
C SER A 28 -1.61 -6.55 8.31
N LYS A 29 -1.43 -6.64 9.64
CA LYS A 29 -1.19 -5.46 10.48
C LYS A 29 0.08 -4.71 10.09
N LEU A 30 1.21 -5.41 9.95
CA LEU A 30 2.47 -4.78 9.53
C LEU A 30 2.34 -4.14 8.15
N SER A 31 1.68 -4.82 7.21
CA SER A 31 1.49 -4.30 5.87
C SER A 31 0.65 -3.02 5.84
N LYS A 32 -0.33 -2.86 6.74
CA LYS A 32 -1.09 -1.60 6.88
C LYS A 32 -0.22 -0.48 7.44
N GLY A 33 0.70 -0.80 8.37
CA GLY A 33 1.67 0.17 8.88
C GLY A 33 2.69 0.64 7.82
N TYR A 34 3.11 -0.23 6.91
CA TYR A 34 4.08 0.12 5.87
C TYR A 34 3.45 0.78 4.64
N TYR A 35 2.26 0.34 4.24
CA TYR A 35 1.67 0.71 2.94
C TYR A 35 0.29 1.38 3.05
N GLY A 36 -0.18 1.65 4.27
CA GLY A 36 -1.46 2.30 4.52
C GLY A 36 -1.47 3.78 4.15
N ASP A 37 -2.57 4.43 4.50
CA ASP A 37 -2.76 5.84 4.18
C ASP A 37 -1.71 6.71 4.88
N GLY A 38 -1.13 7.65 4.14
CA GLY A 38 -0.11 8.56 4.66
C GLY A 38 1.29 7.95 4.85
N THR A 39 1.51 6.67 4.51
CA THR A 39 2.82 6.03 4.65
C THR A 39 3.65 6.07 3.36
N GLN A 40 3.03 6.41 2.24
CA GLN A 40 3.65 6.50 0.93
C GLN A 40 3.52 7.91 0.38
N ILE A 41 4.67 8.55 0.12
CA ILE A 41 4.72 9.81 -0.61
C ILE A 41 4.53 9.48 -2.10
N PRO A 42 3.49 10.02 -2.75
CA PRO A 42 3.30 9.79 -4.17
C PRO A 42 4.46 10.35 -4.96
N LYS A 43 4.84 9.66 -6.05
CA LYS A 43 5.75 10.27 -7.01
C LYS A 43 5.07 11.52 -7.58
N PRO A 44 5.83 12.61 -7.82
CA PRO A 44 5.27 13.79 -8.46
C PRO A 44 4.71 13.41 -9.83
N THR A 45 3.66 14.12 -10.22
CA THR A 45 3.16 14.10 -11.60
C THR A 45 4.23 14.66 -12.55
N GLU A 46 4.08 14.42 -13.85
CA GLU A 46 5.04 14.93 -14.83
C GLU A 46 5.13 16.47 -14.84
N GLU A 47 4.01 17.16 -14.60
CA GLU A 47 3.94 18.62 -14.51
C GLU A 47 4.69 19.12 -13.26
N GLU A 48 4.38 18.56 -12.08
CA GLU A 48 5.08 18.88 -10.83
C GLU A 48 6.58 18.58 -10.91
N TYR A 49 6.96 17.48 -11.56
CA TYR A 49 8.37 17.13 -11.76
C TYR A 49 9.08 18.15 -12.67
N LYS A 50 8.44 18.59 -13.76
CA LYS A 50 8.98 19.63 -14.65
C LYS A 50 9.11 20.97 -13.93
N GLU A 51 8.15 21.36 -13.09
CA GLU A 51 8.24 22.58 -12.28
C GLU A 51 9.41 22.53 -11.29
N ILE A 52 9.57 21.42 -10.56
CA ILE A 52 10.68 21.23 -9.60
C ILE A 52 12.05 21.26 -10.31
N THR A 53 12.15 20.64 -11.48
CA THR A 53 13.43 20.49 -12.21
C THR A 53 13.78 21.71 -13.08
N SER A 54 12.80 22.44 -13.59
CA SER A 54 13.02 23.64 -14.41
C SER A 54 13.51 24.86 -13.60
N GLY A 55 13.23 24.92 -12.30
CA GLY A 55 13.67 26.00 -11.41
C GLY A 55 15.15 25.96 -10.97
N HIS A 56 15.85 24.84 -11.14
CA HIS A 56 17.25 24.65 -10.67
C HIS A 56 18.33 24.91 -11.75
N GLY A 57 17.97 25.62 -12.83
CA GLY A 57 18.84 25.81 -14.01
C GLY A 57 19.38 27.23 -14.25
N HIS A 58 19.30 28.15 -13.29
CA HIS A 58 19.78 29.53 -13.49
C HIS A 58 20.79 29.97 -12.42
N HIS A 59 22.07 29.92 -12.85
CA HIS A 59 23.29 30.52 -12.31
C HIS A 59 24.00 29.88 -11.11
#